data_AF-A0A147DB67-F1
#
_entry.id   AF-A0A147DB67-F1
#
_cell.length_a   1.000
_cell.length_b   1.000
_cell.length_c   1.000
_cell.angle_alpha   90.00
_cell.angle_beta   90.00
_cell.angle_gamma   90.00
#
_symmetry.space_group_name_H-M   'P 1'
#
loop_
_entity.id
_entity.type
_entity.pdbx_description
1 polymer ?
#
loop_
_entity_poly.entity_id
_entity_poly.type
_entity_poly.pdbx_seq_one_letter_code
_entity_poly.pdbx_strand_id
1 'polypeptide(L)'
;MGGFDFMVTPGENALKLTQSEMVGIYPSSNDSEWLVCRDGGSSIAWRPHDGFQLAEAVQASDDLSRIVFAEEVFEDAKPAMYDPAYHTQELTGATAMAQSANEQGA
;
A
#
# COMPACT_ATOMS: atom_id res chain seq x y z
N MET A 1 12.94 5.74 1.18
CA MET A 1 12.25 4.74 0.34
C MET A 1 10.97 4.35 1.08
N GLY A 2 9.81 4.36 0.42
CA GLY A 2 8.59 3.70 0.91
C GLY A 2 7.72 4.53 1.87
N GLY A 3 6.78 5.28 1.31
CA GLY A 3 5.74 6.00 2.03
C GLY A 3 4.36 5.38 1.91
N PHE A 4 4.30 4.05 1.83
CA PHE A 4 3.05 3.32 1.66
C PHE A 4 3.08 2.16 2.62
N ASP A 5 1.98 1.96 3.36
CA ASP A 5 1.83 0.86 4.29
C ASP A 5 1.78 -0.45 3.49
N PHE A 6 2.92 -1.12 3.42
CA PHE A 6 3.01 -2.48 2.91
C PHE A 6 2.86 -3.46 4.07
N MET A 7 1.93 -4.39 3.92
CA MET A 7 1.78 -5.50 4.85
C MET A 7 2.63 -6.66 4.40
N VAL A 8 3.58 -7.07 5.23
CA VAL A 8 4.36 -8.28 4.99
C VAL A 8 3.60 -9.49 5.53
N THR A 9 3.28 -10.43 4.64
CA THR A 9 2.72 -11.73 5.04
C THR A 9 3.83 -12.79 4.99
N PRO A 10 4.13 -13.49 6.09
CA PRO A 10 5.09 -14.59 6.09
C PRO A 10 4.51 -15.85 5.42
N GLY A 11 5.32 -16.51 4.59
CA GLY A 11 5.01 -17.80 3.96
C GLY A 11 4.53 -17.71 2.51
N GLU A 12 4.46 -18.87 1.84
CA GLU A 12 4.10 -19.04 0.42
C GLU A 12 2.60 -18.78 0.12
N ASN A 13 1.97 -17.80 0.79
CA ASN A 13 0.62 -17.40 0.42
C ASN A 13 0.68 -16.62 -0.89
N ALA A 14 0.44 -17.35 -1.99
CA ALA A 14 0.45 -16.82 -3.34
C ALA A 14 -0.56 -15.67 -3.48
N LEU A 15 -0.05 -14.46 -3.67
CA LEU A 15 -0.83 -13.34 -4.20
C LEU A 15 -1.55 -13.81 -5.46
N LYS A 16 -2.88 -13.80 -5.44
CA LYS A 16 -3.69 -14.13 -6.61
C LYS A 16 -4.03 -12.85 -7.35
N LEU A 17 -3.27 -12.59 -8.41
CA LEU A 17 -3.57 -11.52 -9.35
C LEU A 17 -4.70 -11.98 -10.29
N THR A 18 -5.81 -11.25 -10.29
CA THR A 18 -6.96 -11.51 -11.18
C THR A 18 -6.76 -10.99 -12.60
N GLN A 19 -5.90 -9.97 -12.77
CA GLN A 19 -5.55 -9.33 -14.05
C GLN A 19 -4.03 -9.18 -14.18
N SER A 20 -3.32 -10.31 -14.23
CA SER A 20 -1.85 -10.33 -14.21
C SER A 20 -1.21 -9.66 -15.43
N GLU A 21 -1.92 -9.58 -16.55
CA GLU A 21 -1.48 -8.91 -17.78
C GLU A 21 -1.31 -7.39 -17.63
N MET A 22 -2.03 -6.78 -16.68
CA MET A 22 -1.94 -5.35 -16.36
C MET A 22 -0.82 -5.03 -15.35
N VAL A 23 -0.13 -6.05 -14.85
CA VAL A 23 0.92 -5.90 -13.84
C VAL A 23 2.29 -5.76 -14.49
N GLY A 24 2.95 -4.64 -14.24
CA GLY A 24 4.36 -4.41 -14.53
C GLY A 24 5.23 -4.95 -13.40
N ILE A 25 6.36 -5.53 -13.77
CA ILE A 25 7.37 -6.03 -12.85
C ILE A 25 8.61 -5.15 -13.02
N TYR A 26 9.06 -4.54 -11.93
CA TYR A 26 10.19 -3.61 -11.94
C TYR A 26 11.23 -4.02 -10.90
N PRO A 27 12.52 -4.13 -11.24
CA PRO A 27 13.54 -4.51 -10.27
C PRO A 27 13.63 -3.45 -9.17
N SER A 28 13.62 -3.91 -7.92
CA SER A 28 13.81 -3.08 -6.71
C SER A 28 15.26 -3.14 -6.23
N SER A 29 15.80 -4.36 -6.20
CA SER A 29 17.21 -4.67 -5.92
C SER A 29 17.65 -5.84 -6.80
N ASN A 30 18.88 -6.32 -6.63
CA ASN A 30 19.35 -7.50 -7.37
C ASN A 30 18.49 -8.75 -7.09
N ASP A 31 17.87 -8.83 -5.91
CA ASP A 31 17.16 -10.01 -5.42
C ASP A 31 15.69 -9.74 -5.11
N SER A 32 15.12 -8.64 -5.62
CA SER A 32 13.72 -8.30 -5.39
C SER A 32 13.10 -7.40 -6.45
N GLU A 33 11.78 -7.42 -6.52
CA GLU A 33 11.00 -6.72 -7.53
C GLU A 33 9.71 -6.10 -6.96
N TRP A 34 9.29 -5.01 -7.60
CA TRP A 34 8.00 -4.35 -7.41
C TRP A 34 7.00 -4.84 -8.45
N LEU A 35 5.77 -5.09 -8.00
CA LEU A 35 4.60 -5.30 -8.84
C LEU A 35 3.78 -4.02 -8.84
N VAL A 36 3.53 -3.47 -10.02
CA VAL A 36 2.90 -2.15 -10.20
C VAL A 36 1.84 -2.24 -11.31
N CYS A 37 0.69 -1.60 -11.13
CA CYS A 37 -0.31 -1.47 -12.19
C CYS A 37 0.26 -0.64 -13.35
N ARG A 38 0.27 -1.17 -14.58
CA ARG A 38 0.81 -0.47 -15.75
C ARG A 38 -0.01 0.75 -16.14
N ASP A 39 -1.32 0.69 -15.94
CA ASP A 39 -2.23 1.72 -16.40
C ASP A 39 -2.31 2.90 -15.41
N GLY A 40 -2.32 2.59 -14.11
CA GLY A 40 -2.47 3.58 -13.04
C GLY A 40 -1.19 3.93 -12.29
N GLY A 41 -0.11 3.14 -12.43
CA GLY A 41 1.15 3.33 -11.72
C GLY A 41 1.12 2.97 -10.23
N SER A 42 -0.02 2.51 -9.70
CA SER A 42 -0.16 2.13 -8.29
C SER A 42 0.67 0.88 -7.95
N SER A 43 1.39 0.93 -6.84
CA SER A 43 2.07 -0.24 -6.28
C SER A 43 1.06 -1.26 -5.79
N ILE A 44 1.31 -2.54 -6.14
CA ILE A 44 0.49 -3.68 -5.77
C ILE A 44 1.21 -4.50 -4.70
N ALA A 45 2.48 -4.84 -4.93
CA ALA A 45 3.26 -5.62 -3.99
C ALA A 45 4.77 -5.46 -4.21
N TRP A 46 5.55 -5.90 -3.23
CA TRP A 46 6.98 -6.17 -3.33
C TRP A 46 7.24 -7.64 -2.98
N ARG A 47 8.14 -8.29 -3.72
CA ARG A 47 8.60 -9.63 -3.38
C ARG A 47 10.10 -9.82 -3.62
N PRO A 48 10.79 -10.56 -2.74
CA PRO A 48 12.10 -11.11 -3.05
C PRO A 48 11.99 -12.25 -4.08
N HIS A 49 13.05 -12.48 -4.85
CA HIS A 49 13.10 -13.55 -5.85
C HIS A 49 13.07 -14.95 -5.23
N ASP A 50 13.45 -15.10 -3.96
CA ASP A 50 13.41 -16.36 -3.22
C ASP A 50 11.98 -16.78 -2.82
N GLY A 51 11.00 -15.88 -2.94
CA GLY A 51 9.59 -16.14 -2.67
C GLY A 51 9.22 -16.31 -1.19
N PHE A 52 10.16 -16.07 -0.26
CA PHE A 52 9.94 -16.37 1.16
C PHE A 52 9.01 -15.36 1.85
N GLN A 53 8.94 -14.14 1.32
CA GLN A 53 8.14 -13.05 1.86
C GLN A 53 7.38 -12.34 0.74
N LEU A 54 6.23 -11.77 1.06
CA LEU A 54 5.50 -10.88 0.17
C LEU A 54 5.04 -9.69 0.97
N ALA A 55 5.33 -8.49 0.48
CA ALA A 55 4.77 -7.27 1.01
C ALA A 55 3.64 -6.79 0.08
N GLU A 56 2.39 -6.96 0.48
CA GLU A 56 1.22 -6.51 -0.27
C GLU A 56 0.86 -5.09 0.14
N ALA A 57 0.51 -4.24 -0.83
CA ALA A 57 0.00 -2.92 -0.52
C ALA A 57 -1.46 -3.03 -0.07
N VAL A 58 -1.79 -2.51 1.11
CA VAL A 58 -3.13 -2.68 1.72
C VAL A 58 -4.25 -2.23 0.77
N GLN A 59 -4.05 -1.13 0.04
CA GLN A 59 -5.03 -0.60 -0.91
C GLN A 59 -5.26 -1.49 -2.14
N ALA A 60 -4.39 -2.47 -2.40
CA ALA A 60 -4.53 -3.40 -3.52
C ALA A 60 -5.39 -4.62 -3.17
N SER A 61 -5.75 -4.80 -1.89
CA SER A 61 -6.61 -5.88 -1.43
C SER A 61 -8.09 -5.51 -1.54
N ASP A 62 -8.87 -6.38 -2.18
CA ASP A 62 -10.34 -6.28 -2.23
C ASP A 62 -11.02 -6.63 -0.90
N ASP A 63 -10.30 -7.28 0.04
CA ASP A 63 -10.84 -7.74 1.30
C ASP A 63 -9.95 -7.36 2.47
N LEU A 64 -10.21 -6.16 2.99
CA LEU A 64 -9.52 -5.59 4.14
C LEU A 64 -9.85 -6.31 5.46
N SER A 65 -10.90 -7.15 5.52
CA SER A 65 -11.25 -7.86 6.76
C SER A 65 -10.23 -8.92 7.17
N ARG A 66 -9.37 -9.32 6.22
CA ARG A 66 -8.27 -10.28 6.42
C ARG A 66 -7.01 -9.62 6.97
N ILE A 67 -6.95 -8.29 6.95
CA ILE A 67 -5.77 -7.50 7.25
C ILE A 67 -5.80 -7.14 8.73
N VAL A 68 -4.79 -7.63 9.47
CA VAL A 68 -4.60 -7.33 10.88
C VAL A 68 -3.28 -6.61 11.04
N PHE A 69 -3.32 -5.40 11.58
CA PHE A 69 -2.10 -4.68 11.95
C PHE A 69 -1.50 -5.35 13.20
N ALA A 70 -0.47 -6.17 13.00
CA ALA A 70 0.10 -7.01 14.05
C ALA A 70 1.38 -6.42 14.64
N GLU A 71 2.27 -5.90 13.79
CA GLU A 71 3.58 -5.40 14.17
C GLU A 71 4.03 -4.32 13.20
N GLU A 72 4.72 -3.31 13.73
CA GLU A 72 5.38 -2.27 12.95
C GLU A 72 6.89 -2.38 13.11
N VAL A 73 7.62 -2.35 11.99
CA VAL A 73 9.08 -2.43 11.94
C VAL A 73 9.65 -1.12 11.42
N PHE A 74 10.89 -0.79 11.82
CA PHE A 74 11.58 0.47 11.46
C PHE A 74 10.93 1.75 12.01
N GLU A 75 10.25 1.68 13.15
CA GLU A 75 9.64 2.84 13.81
C GLU A 75 10.65 3.95 14.09
N ASP A 76 11.90 3.60 14.42
CA ASP A 76 12.99 4.54 14.71
C ASP A 76 13.43 5.37 13.50
N ALA A 77 13.23 4.83 12.29
CA ALA A 77 13.58 5.49 11.02
C ALA A 77 12.35 6.10 10.32
N LYS A 78 11.17 5.99 10.94
CA LYS A 78 9.90 6.41 10.35
C LYS A 78 9.76 7.93 10.34
N PRO A 79 9.57 8.57 9.18
CA PRO A 79 9.28 9.99 9.14
C PRO A 79 7.96 10.30 9.84
N ALA A 80 7.89 11.37 10.63
CA ALA A 80 6.72 11.71 11.45
C ALA A 80 5.39 11.75 10.67
N MET A 81 5.41 12.14 9.39
CA MET A 81 4.22 12.17 8.53
C MET A 81 3.56 10.81 8.27
N TYR A 82 4.27 9.70 8.56
CA TYR A 82 3.73 8.34 8.45
C TYR A 82 3.17 7.82 9.77
N ASP A 83 3.33 8.56 10.87
CA ASP A 83 2.76 8.17 12.16
C ASP A 83 1.21 8.16 12.03
N PRO A 84 0.51 7.04 12.30
CA PRO A 84 -0.94 7.01 12.28
C PRO A 84 -1.55 7.99 13.28
N ALA A 85 -0.83 8.31 14.36
CA ALA A 85 -1.21 9.30 15.35
C ALA A 85 -0.78 10.73 14.97
N TYR A 86 -0.21 10.94 13.77
CA TYR A 86 0.12 12.27 13.29
C TYR A 86 -1.16 13.11 13.24
N HIS A 87 -1.21 14.17 14.06
CA HIS A 87 -2.40 14.99 14.20
C HIS A 87 -2.75 15.68 12.87
N THR A 88 -3.75 15.14 12.19
CA THR A 88 -4.37 15.72 10.99
C THR A 88 -5.85 15.99 11.28
N GLN A 89 -6.47 16.78 10.40
CA GLN A 89 -7.90 17.01 10.50
C GLN A 89 -8.65 15.74 10.05
N GLU A 90 -9.38 15.12 10.98
CA GLU A 90 -10.26 14.00 10.65
C GLU A 90 -11.57 14.51 10.06
N LEU A 91 -11.84 14.10 8.82
CA LEU A 91 -13.07 14.43 8.12
C LEU A 91 -13.83 13.17 7.79
N THR A 92 -15.14 13.18 8.02
CA THR A 92 -16.00 12.14 7.43
C THR A 92 -16.03 12.32 5.91
N GLY A 93 -16.29 11.25 5.17
CA GLY A 93 -16.45 11.34 3.70
C GLY A 93 -17.50 12.38 3.29
N ALA A 94 -18.60 12.49 4.04
CA ALA A 94 -19.63 13.51 3.80
C ALA A 94 -19.08 14.93 4.01
N THR A 95 -18.32 15.16 5.08
CA THR A 95 -17.70 16.46 5.37
C THR A 95 -16.68 16.84 4.30
N ALA A 96 -15.83 15.89 3.86
CA ALA A 96 -14.83 16.12 2.83
C ALA A 96 -15.47 16.50 1.49
N MET A 97 -16.48 15.76 1.04
CA MET A 97 -17.19 16.05 -0.21
C MET A 97 -17.93 17.40 -0.17
N ALA A 98 -18.54 17.75 0.97
CA ALA A 98 -19.20 19.04 1.14
C ALA A 98 -18.23 20.23 1.10
N GLN A 99 -17.03 20.08 1.68
CA GLN A 99 -15.98 21.09 1.59
C GLN A 99 -15.51 21.29 0.15
N SER A 100 -15.21 20.20 -0.58
CA SER A 100 -14.78 20.29 -1.98
C SER A 100 -15.84 20.91 -2.90
N ALA A 101 -17.13 20.64 -2.66
CA ALA A 101 -18.22 21.22 -3.43
C ALA A 101 -18.38 22.74 -3.20
N ASN A 102 -18.15 23.20 -1.95
CA ASN A 102 -18.15 24.63 -1.63
C ASN A 102 -16.95 25.36 -2.28
N GLU A 103 -15.80 24.70 -2.39
CA GLU A 103 -14.60 25.28 -3.00
C GLU A 103 -14.68 25.39 -4.54
N GLN A 104 -15.38 24.47 -5.21
CA GLN A 104 -15.57 24.51 -6.67
C GLN A 104 -16.65 25.50 -7.14
N GLY A 105 -17.47 26.01 -6.21
CA GLY A 105 -18.55 26.97 -6.48
C GLY A 105 -18.21 28.43 -6.15
N ALA A 106 -16.97 28.73 -5.75
CA ALA A 106 -16.45 30.07 -5.43
C ALA A 106 -15.50 30.57 -6.55
#